data_AF-A0A523BML3-F1
#
_entry.id   AF-A0A523BML3-F1
#
_cell.length_a   1.000
_cell.length_b   1.000
_cell.length_c   1.000
_cell.angle_alpha   90.00
_cell.angle_beta   90.00
_cell.angle_gamma   90.00
#
_symmetry.space_group_name_H-M   'P 1'
#
loop_
_entity.id
_entity.type
_entity.pdbx_description
1 polymer ?
#
loop_
_entity_poly.entity_id
_entity_poly.type
_entity_poly.pdbx_seq_one_letter_code
_entity_poly.pdbx_strand_id
1 'polypeptide(L)'
;MVEAMDEYDQMLKDFEKRKDQYGFVEIRCASVRGRNEKGESIWIGVAIKVIPHKKDEEKGEERNYNYGDVIFRRIYIPAEDFLKILRNSRETRILRIPGDPELEYRIDELRKEIIYSQHAQEFVIGIEWPCIRYYYSGNSFPSGTIHEHEPLARLNLPFYPYFSIAFESEMEMVWNNYFRAEIIIPDYRARIRRLKVLSEKKVNVEVDAFGISPDEIAGKYCCGVGKTYRTGDFDIKSGIIELDDEIKYMHVVLISKEEEVLDS
;
A
#
# COMPACT_ATOMS: atom_id res chain seq x y z
N MET A 1 4.93 -9.39 -31.10
CA MET A 1 5.19 -10.08 -29.82
C MET A 1 5.55 -8.97 -28.86
N VAL A 2 4.58 -8.50 -28.07
CA VAL A 2 4.78 -7.41 -27.12
C VAL A 2 5.50 -8.03 -25.93
N GLU A 3 6.74 -7.63 -25.67
CA GLU A 3 7.44 -8.06 -24.46
C GLU A 3 6.60 -7.61 -23.26
N ALA A 4 6.28 -8.56 -22.37
CA ALA A 4 5.62 -8.25 -21.12
C ALA A 4 6.50 -7.23 -20.39
N MET A 5 5.93 -6.07 -20.07
CA MET A 5 6.64 -5.04 -19.35
C MET A 5 7.02 -5.57 -17.97
N ASP A 6 8.27 -5.35 -17.56
CA ASP A 6 8.74 -5.68 -16.22
C ASP A 6 7.84 -5.01 -15.16
N GLU A 7 7.54 -5.71 -14.08
CA GLU A 7 6.65 -5.21 -13.01
C GLU A 7 7.19 -3.92 -12.39
N TYR A 8 8.51 -3.74 -12.40
CA TYR A 8 9.12 -2.49 -11.99
C TYR A 8 8.74 -1.31 -12.91
N ASP A 9 8.75 -1.53 -14.23
CA ASP A 9 8.39 -0.51 -15.21
C ASP A 9 6.88 -0.23 -15.17
N GLN A 10 6.05 -1.26 -14.87
CA GLN A 10 4.63 -1.07 -14.59
C GLN A 10 4.40 -0.25 -13.31
N MET A 11 5.13 -0.52 -12.23
CA MET A 11 5.06 0.25 -10.98
C MET A 11 5.40 1.72 -11.21
N LEU A 12 6.45 2.01 -11.99
CA LEU A 12 6.81 3.37 -12.37
C LEU A 12 5.66 4.08 -13.12
N LYS A 13 5.04 3.41 -14.10
CA LYS A 13 3.91 3.96 -14.84
C LYS A 13 2.69 4.19 -13.96
N ASP A 14 2.36 3.24 -13.10
CA ASP A 14 1.21 3.32 -12.19
C ASP A 14 1.40 4.46 -11.17
N PHE A 15 2.62 4.63 -10.65
CA PHE A 15 2.97 5.75 -9.77
C PHE A 15 2.88 7.08 -10.51
N GLU A 16 3.52 7.20 -11.68
CA GLU A 16 3.52 8.42 -12.50
C GLU A 16 2.10 8.89 -12.81
N LYS A 17 1.25 7.96 -13.25
CA LYS A 17 -0.14 8.24 -13.61
C LYS A 17 -0.95 8.80 -12.45
N ARG A 18 -0.62 8.41 -11.22
CA ARG A 18 -1.36 8.81 -10.00
C ARG A 18 -0.66 9.89 -9.19
N LYS A 19 0.58 10.28 -9.56
CA LYS A 19 1.43 11.19 -8.78
C LYS A 19 0.76 12.52 -8.44
N ASP A 20 -0.08 13.03 -9.34
CA ASP A 20 -0.76 14.32 -9.17
C ASP A 20 -1.87 14.28 -8.11
N GLN A 21 -2.24 13.09 -7.63
CA GLN A 21 -3.14 12.90 -6.50
C GLN A 21 -2.39 13.04 -5.15
N TYR A 22 -1.05 12.94 -5.15
CA TYR A 22 -0.25 12.83 -3.94
C TYR A 22 0.39 14.16 -3.53
N GLY A 23 0.41 14.44 -2.23
CA GLY A 23 1.15 15.57 -1.64
C GLY A 23 2.55 15.17 -1.20
N PHE A 24 2.65 14.01 -0.56
CA PHE A 24 3.91 13.46 -0.04
C PHE A 24 3.85 11.93 -0.02
N VAL A 25 4.99 11.32 0.23
CA VAL A 25 5.18 9.88 0.38
C VAL A 25 5.75 9.62 1.75
N GLU A 26 5.02 8.84 2.55
CA GLU A 26 5.52 8.23 3.77
C GLU A 26 6.40 7.04 3.39
N ILE A 27 7.60 7.00 3.97
CA ILE A 27 8.53 5.90 3.82
C ILE A 27 8.87 5.40 5.21
N ARG A 28 8.57 4.12 5.45
CA ARG A 28 8.93 3.40 6.67
C ARG A 28 10.01 2.40 6.36
N CYS A 29 10.99 2.35 7.24
CA CYS A 29 12.21 1.60 7.04
C CYS A 29 12.57 0.89 8.34
N ALA A 30 12.91 -0.39 8.23
CA ALA A 30 13.55 -1.14 9.29
C ALA A 30 14.93 -1.60 8.79
N SER A 31 15.94 -1.42 9.63
CA SER A 31 17.32 -1.82 9.35
C SER A 31 17.97 -2.40 10.57
N VAL A 32 18.84 -3.38 10.35
CA VAL A 32 19.53 -4.09 11.43
C VAL A 32 21.00 -4.20 11.12
N ARG A 33 21.80 -4.33 12.18
CA ARG A 33 23.24 -4.46 12.08
C ARG A 33 23.60 -5.93 11.85
N GLY A 34 24.20 -6.22 10.71
CA GLY A 34 24.65 -7.56 10.34
C GLY A 34 26.14 -7.60 10.02
N ARG A 35 26.55 -8.68 9.35
CA ARG A 35 27.90 -8.83 8.80
C ARG A 35 27.84 -9.18 7.31
N ASN A 36 28.75 -8.61 6.53
CA ASN A 36 28.92 -8.99 5.12
C ASN A 36 29.72 -10.29 4.98
N GLU A 37 29.95 -10.75 3.74
CA GLU A 37 30.72 -11.96 3.44
C GLU A 37 32.18 -11.91 3.96
N LYS A 38 32.72 -10.70 4.18
CA LYS A 38 34.06 -10.48 4.73
C LYS A 38 34.06 -10.39 6.27
N GLY A 39 32.90 -10.53 6.91
CA GLY A 39 32.73 -10.43 8.36
C GLY A 39 32.71 -8.99 8.90
N GLU A 40 32.70 -7.99 8.04
CA GLU A 40 32.64 -6.57 8.41
C GLU A 40 31.22 -6.21 8.83
N SER A 41 31.09 -5.37 9.86
CA SER A 41 29.78 -4.94 10.32
C SER A 41 29.18 -3.94 9.33
N ILE A 42 28.00 -4.27 8.82
CA ILE A 42 27.24 -3.44 7.87
C ILE A 42 25.81 -3.25 8.36
N TRP A 43 25.16 -2.20 7.88
CA TRP A 43 23.70 -2.08 7.99
C TRP A 43 23.02 -2.85 6.87
N ILE A 44 21.92 -3.51 7.21
CA ILE A 44 21.11 -4.30 6.30
C ILE A 44 19.69 -3.77 6.36
N GLY A 45 19.16 -3.30 5.22
CA GLY A 45 17.76 -2.93 5.08
C GLY A 45 16.89 -4.18 5.08
N VAL A 46 16.09 -4.38 6.13
CA VAL A 46 15.27 -5.59 6.28
C VAL A 46 13.86 -5.43 5.76
N ALA A 47 13.29 -4.23 5.90
CA ALA A 47 11.97 -3.94 5.38
C ALA A 47 11.81 -2.48 4.96
N ILE A 48 11.04 -2.26 3.91
CA ILE A 48 10.56 -0.95 3.50
C ILE A 48 9.06 -0.99 3.17
N LYS A 49 8.32 0.00 3.66
CA LYS A 49 6.91 0.26 3.30
C LYS A 49 6.79 1.68 2.80
N VAL A 50 6.17 1.86 1.64
CA VAL A 50 5.98 3.15 0.99
C VAL A 50 4.50 3.40 0.78
N ILE A 51 4.03 4.55 1.25
CA ILE A 51 2.64 4.97 1.18
C ILE A 51 2.56 6.42 0.68
N PRO A 52 2.13 6.68 -0.56
CA PRO A 52 1.76 8.01 -1.04
C PRO A 52 0.47 8.48 -0.40
N HIS A 53 0.49 9.70 0.13
CA HIS A 53 -0.63 10.35 0.78
C HIS A 53 -1.20 11.46 -0.09
N LYS A 54 -2.51 11.69 0.00
CA LYS A 54 -3.22 12.74 -0.75
C LYS A 54 -2.70 14.14 -0.39
N LYS A 55 -2.93 15.12 -1.27
CA LYS A 55 -2.39 16.50 -1.14
C LYS A 55 -2.88 17.27 0.09
N ASP A 56 -4.07 16.96 0.57
CA ASP A 56 -4.73 17.59 1.70
C ASP A 56 -4.53 16.84 3.03
N GLU A 57 -3.76 15.75 3.03
CA GLU A 57 -3.42 15.03 4.26
C GLU A 57 -2.31 15.75 5.05
N GLU A 58 -2.38 15.65 6.37
CA GLU A 58 -1.32 16.11 7.25
C GLU A 58 -0.23 15.05 7.36
N LYS A 59 1.03 15.49 7.38
CA LYS A 59 2.15 14.59 7.66
C LYS A 59 2.09 14.13 9.10
N GLY A 60 2.35 12.85 9.32
CA GLY A 60 2.59 12.34 10.66
C GLY A 60 3.95 12.76 11.21
N GLU A 61 4.28 12.26 12.39
CA GLU A 61 5.58 12.49 13.02
C GLU A 61 6.69 11.70 12.32
N GLU A 62 7.78 12.39 11.97
CA GLU A 62 9.01 11.71 11.56
C GLU A 62 9.63 10.97 12.74
N ARG A 63 10.17 9.79 12.49
CA ARG A 63 10.76 8.92 13.52
C ARG A 63 12.13 8.45 13.07
N ASN A 64 13.05 8.34 14.03
CA ASN A 64 14.36 7.73 13.86
C ASN A 64 14.75 7.01 15.15
N TYR A 65 14.11 5.88 15.42
CA TYR A 65 14.35 5.08 16.61
C TYR A 65 15.56 4.19 16.38
N ASN A 66 16.71 4.60 16.92
CA ASN A 66 17.96 3.87 16.83
C ASN A 66 18.27 3.17 18.16
N TYR A 67 18.07 1.86 18.23
CA TYR A 67 18.36 1.02 19.40
C TYR A 67 19.83 0.55 19.46
N GLY A 68 20.66 0.92 18.48
CA GLY A 68 22.10 0.64 18.42
C GLY A 68 22.45 -0.38 17.33
N ASP A 69 21.75 -1.50 17.33
CA ASP A 69 21.82 -2.58 16.34
C ASP A 69 20.55 -2.67 15.47
N VAL A 70 19.50 -1.95 15.85
CA VAL A 70 18.24 -1.83 15.11
C VAL A 70 17.89 -0.36 14.90
N ILE A 71 17.43 -0.01 13.71
CA ILE A 71 16.90 1.31 13.36
C ILE A 71 15.51 1.14 12.75
N PHE A 72 14.53 1.83 13.31
CA PHE A 72 13.25 2.11 12.66
C PHE A 72 13.19 3.57 12.26
N ARG A 73 12.81 3.85 11.02
CA ARG A 73 12.70 5.20 10.49
C ARG A 73 11.37 5.39 9.79
N ARG A 74 10.80 6.58 9.97
CA ARG A 74 9.62 7.08 9.26
C ARG A 74 9.93 8.48 8.78
N ILE A 75 9.91 8.68 7.46
CA ILE A 75 10.16 9.99 6.84
C ILE A 75 9.07 10.33 5.84
N TYR A 76 8.95 11.63 5.54
CA TYR A 76 7.98 12.13 4.56
C TYR A 76 8.67 12.98 3.51
N ILE A 77 8.66 12.51 2.26
CA ILE A 77 9.27 13.23 1.14
C ILE A 77 8.23 13.64 0.08
N PRO A 78 8.47 14.66 -0.74
CA PRO A 78 7.59 14.96 -1.87
C PRO A 78 7.44 13.78 -2.83
N ALA A 79 6.24 13.57 -3.38
CA ALA A 79 5.99 12.46 -4.31
C ALA A 79 6.87 12.52 -5.57
N GLU A 80 7.16 13.73 -6.06
CA GLU A 80 8.08 13.96 -7.18
C GLU A 80 9.53 13.53 -6.86
N ASP A 81 9.96 13.69 -5.61
CA ASP A 81 11.30 13.25 -5.20
C ASP A 81 11.36 11.74 -5.03
N PHE A 82 10.28 11.12 -4.53
CA PHE A 82 10.19 9.66 -4.49
C PHE A 82 10.20 9.04 -5.89
N LEU A 83 9.50 9.64 -6.85
CA LEU A 83 9.50 9.20 -8.24
C LEU A 83 10.92 9.23 -8.85
N LYS A 84 11.73 10.26 -8.55
CA LYS A 84 13.14 10.30 -8.95
C LYS A 84 13.94 9.15 -8.31
N ILE A 85 13.68 8.85 -7.03
CA ILE A 85 14.29 7.72 -6.34
C ILE A 85 13.95 6.41 -7.06
N LEU A 86 12.66 6.16 -7.36
CA LEU A 86 12.22 4.96 -8.08
C LEU A 86 12.92 4.82 -9.45
N ARG A 87 13.01 5.90 -10.22
CA ARG A 87 13.70 5.90 -11.52
C ARG A 87 15.19 5.56 -11.38
N ASN A 88 15.87 6.13 -10.39
CA ASN A 88 17.29 5.84 -10.14
C ASN A 88 17.51 4.39 -9.65
N SER A 89 16.57 3.85 -8.87
CA SER A 89 16.65 2.47 -8.40
C SER A 89 16.37 1.44 -9.49
N ARG A 90 15.71 1.81 -10.60
CA ARG A 90 15.56 0.92 -11.76
C ARG A 90 16.92 0.52 -12.34
N GLU A 91 17.85 1.47 -12.46
CA GLU A 91 19.18 1.23 -13.02
C GLU A 91 20.08 0.45 -12.06
N THR A 92 19.97 0.72 -10.76
CA THR A 92 20.87 0.18 -9.73
C THR A 92 20.31 -1.06 -9.02
N ARG A 93 19.02 -1.37 -9.19
CA ARG A 93 18.23 -2.35 -8.41
C ARG A 93 18.25 -2.14 -6.90
N ILE A 94 18.60 -0.93 -6.47
CA ILE A 94 18.79 -0.57 -5.07
C ILE A 94 17.95 0.68 -4.81
N LEU A 95 16.99 0.58 -3.89
CA LEU A 95 16.24 1.73 -3.43
C LEU A 95 17.02 2.42 -2.29
N ARG A 96 17.47 3.64 -2.54
CA ARG A 96 18.21 4.46 -1.56
C ARG A 96 17.28 5.51 -0.95
N ILE A 97 17.18 5.51 0.38
CA ILE A 97 16.27 6.41 1.10
C ILE A 97 17.04 7.64 1.61
N PRO A 98 16.53 8.87 1.40
CA PRO A 98 17.20 10.08 1.84
C PRO A 98 17.51 10.10 3.34
N GLY A 99 18.65 10.69 3.71
CA GLY A 99 19.07 10.83 5.10
C GLY A 99 19.76 9.59 5.70
N ASP A 100 19.99 8.54 4.91
CA ASP A 100 20.85 7.42 5.30
C ASP A 100 21.97 7.21 4.27
N PRO A 101 23.24 7.40 4.62
CA PRO A 101 24.31 6.87 3.80
C PRO A 101 24.37 5.35 4.03
N GLU A 102 24.10 4.58 2.97
CA GLU A 102 24.40 3.14 2.81
C GLU A 102 23.28 2.11 3.07
N LEU A 103 22.02 2.49 3.30
CA LEU A 103 20.93 1.51 3.33
C LEU A 103 20.43 1.17 1.92
N GLU A 104 20.80 -0.03 1.46
CA GLU A 104 20.37 -0.61 0.20
C GLU A 104 19.18 -1.55 0.42
N TYR A 105 17.98 -1.14 -0.01
CA TYR A 105 16.83 -2.04 -0.08
C TYR A 105 16.80 -2.68 -1.45
N ARG A 106 16.97 -4.01 -1.49
CA ARG A 106 16.86 -4.77 -2.74
C ARG A 106 15.39 -4.88 -3.13
N ILE A 107 15.11 -4.52 -4.38
CA ILE A 107 13.79 -4.64 -4.99
C ILE A 107 13.96 -5.52 -6.23
N ASP A 108 14.04 -6.82 -5.98
CA ASP A 108 14.07 -7.83 -7.03
C ASP A 108 12.66 -8.44 -7.16
N GLU A 109 12.27 -8.90 -8.35
CA GLU A 109 11.06 -9.74 -8.56
C GLU A 109 9.76 -9.21 -7.91
N LEU A 110 9.44 -7.94 -8.13
CA LEU A 110 8.19 -7.35 -7.65
C LEU A 110 6.97 -8.14 -8.15
N ARG A 111 6.01 -8.34 -7.25
CA ARG A 111 4.68 -8.86 -7.55
C ARG A 111 3.66 -7.75 -7.43
N LYS A 112 2.68 -7.76 -8.32
CA LYS A 112 1.57 -6.80 -8.35
C LYS A 112 0.28 -7.43 -7.82
N GLU A 113 -0.39 -6.73 -6.92
CA GLU A 113 -1.75 -7.02 -6.46
C GLU A 113 -2.62 -5.76 -6.56
N ILE A 114 -3.89 -5.93 -6.93
CA ILE A 114 -4.90 -4.87 -6.88
C ILE A 114 -5.76 -5.12 -5.64
N ILE A 115 -5.89 -4.11 -4.80
CA ILE A 115 -6.60 -4.19 -3.53
C ILE A 115 -7.69 -3.12 -3.54
N TYR A 116 -8.95 -3.54 -3.39
CA TYR A 116 -10.09 -2.63 -3.34
C TYR A 116 -10.35 -2.16 -1.91
N SER A 117 -11.07 -1.05 -1.75
CA SER A 117 -11.19 -0.36 -0.45
C SER A 117 -11.74 -1.25 0.67
N GLN A 118 -12.69 -2.13 0.35
CA GLN A 118 -13.29 -3.06 1.31
C GLN A 118 -12.32 -4.10 1.86
N HIS A 119 -11.24 -4.39 1.13
CA HIS A 119 -10.25 -5.40 1.50
C HIS A 119 -8.96 -4.80 2.07
N ALA A 120 -8.78 -3.48 2.06
CA ALA A 120 -7.53 -2.85 2.52
C ALA A 120 -7.17 -3.24 3.97
N GLN A 121 -8.17 -3.38 4.85
CA GLN A 121 -7.98 -3.84 6.23
C GLN A 121 -7.45 -5.27 6.32
N GLU A 122 -7.86 -6.17 5.42
CA GLU A 122 -7.41 -7.57 5.39
C GLU A 122 -5.91 -7.68 5.08
N PHE A 123 -5.36 -6.69 4.37
CA PHE A 123 -3.94 -6.61 4.01
C PHE A 123 -3.11 -5.77 4.99
N VAL A 124 -3.69 -5.30 6.10
CA VAL A 124 -3.01 -4.38 7.05
C VAL A 124 -2.48 -3.13 6.33
N ILE A 125 -3.21 -2.70 5.31
CA ILE A 125 -2.97 -1.45 4.60
C ILE A 125 -3.83 -0.41 5.30
N GLY A 126 -3.19 0.50 6.04
CA GLY A 126 -3.86 1.61 6.73
C GLY A 126 -4.47 2.66 5.78
N ILE A 127 -4.68 2.31 4.52
CA ILE A 127 -5.21 3.19 3.46
C ILE A 127 -6.60 2.68 3.12
N GLU A 128 -7.62 3.45 3.46
CA GLU A 128 -9.02 3.11 3.18
C GLU A 128 -9.45 3.42 1.73
N TRP A 129 -8.53 3.26 0.78
CA TRP A 129 -8.71 3.55 -0.64
C TRP A 129 -8.29 2.36 -1.49
N PRO A 130 -8.90 2.16 -2.66
CA PRO A 130 -8.40 1.20 -3.63
C PRO A 130 -6.95 1.51 -3.96
N CYS A 131 -6.10 0.48 -4.03
CA CYS A 131 -4.68 0.66 -4.26
C CYS A 131 -4.10 -0.49 -5.10
N ILE A 132 -2.93 -0.22 -5.69
CA ILE A 132 -2.09 -1.25 -6.27
C ILE A 132 -0.95 -1.49 -5.29
N ARG A 133 -0.76 -2.73 -4.85
CA ARG A 133 0.35 -3.14 -4.00
C ARG A 133 1.41 -3.80 -4.85
N TYR A 134 2.58 -3.19 -4.89
CA TYR A 134 3.80 -3.81 -5.37
C TYR A 134 4.58 -4.34 -4.18
N TYR A 135 4.90 -5.63 -4.18
CA TYR A 135 5.61 -6.21 -3.06
C TYR A 135 6.69 -7.21 -3.47
N TYR A 136 7.68 -7.33 -2.60
CA TYR A 136 8.73 -8.32 -2.65
C TYR A 136 8.82 -9.02 -1.31
N SER A 137 8.92 -10.35 -1.35
CA SER A 137 9.30 -11.17 -0.20
C SER A 137 10.51 -11.98 -0.63
N GLY A 138 11.67 -11.60 -0.14
CA GLY A 138 12.95 -12.18 -0.52
C GLY A 138 13.30 -13.45 0.24
N ASN A 139 14.60 -13.77 0.21
CA ASN A 139 15.16 -14.86 1.01
C ASN A 139 15.05 -14.56 2.51
N SER A 140 15.16 -15.59 3.33
CA SER A 140 15.22 -15.38 4.77
C SER A 140 16.51 -14.67 5.16
N PHE A 141 16.47 -13.84 6.20
CA PHE A 141 17.69 -13.28 6.78
C PHE A 141 18.61 -14.40 7.28
N PRO A 142 19.93 -14.21 7.27
CA PRO A 142 20.83 -15.12 7.95
C PRO A 142 20.42 -15.27 9.42
N SER A 143 20.44 -16.50 9.93
CA SER A 143 20.13 -16.77 11.35
C SER A 143 21.03 -15.94 12.26
N GLY A 144 20.48 -15.34 13.31
CA GLY A 144 21.20 -14.47 14.25
C GLY A 144 21.43 -13.03 13.78
N THR A 145 20.88 -12.64 12.62
CA THR A 145 20.91 -11.22 12.18
C THR A 145 20.03 -10.31 13.04
N ILE A 146 19.02 -10.88 13.69
CA ILE A 146 18.05 -10.17 14.52
C ILE A 146 17.96 -10.88 15.86
N HIS A 147 18.18 -10.14 16.94
CA HIS A 147 18.01 -10.62 18.30
C HIS A 147 16.52 -10.61 18.68
N GLU A 148 15.73 -11.49 18.06
CA GLU A 148 14.25 -11.48 18.17
C GLU A 148 13.74 -11.59 19.62
N HIS A 149 14.53 -12.20 20.50
CA HIS A 149 14.17 -12.48 21.89
C HIS A 149 14.71 -11.45 22.89
N GLU A 150 15.49 -10.47 22.44
CA GLU A 150 16.02 -9.42 23.31
C GLU A 150 15.10 -8.20 23.31
N PRO A 151 14.92 -7.54 24.48
CA PRO A 151 14.13 -6.33 24.56
C PRO A 151 14.84 -5.17 23.85
N LEU A 152 14.08 -4.42 23.07
CA LEU A 152 14.55 -3.15 22.49
C LEU A 152 14.29 -2.04 23.51
N ALA A 153 15.36 -1.65 24.19
CA ALA A 153 15.33 -0.63 25.23
C ALA A 153 16.50 0.35 25.07
N ARG A 154 16.17 1.64 24.96
CA ARG A 154 17.16 2.73 25.00
C ARG A 154 16.55 3.95 25.65
N LEU A 155 17.37 4.75 26.32
CA LEU A 155 16.92 5.99 26.95
C LEU A 155 16.25 6.90 25.89
N ASN A 156 15.08 7.44 26.23
CA ASN A 156 14.24 8.30 25.37
C ASN A 156 13.66 7.64 24.10
N LEU A 157 13.68 6.31 24.01
CA LEU A 157 12.94 5.57 22.98
C LEU A 157 11.81 4.75 23.61
N PRO A 158 10.75 4.41 22.85
CA PRO A 158 9.75 3.46 23.32
C PRO A 158 10.39 2.13 23.71
N PHE A 159 9.84 1.48 24.72
CA PHE A 159 10.25 0.14 25.12
C PHE A 159 9.45 -0.90 24.35
N TYR A 160 10.12 -1.86 23.71
CA TYR A 160 9.49 -3.04 23.13
C TYR A 160 10.10 -4.31 23.73
N PRO A 161 9.28 -5.27 24.18
CA PRO A 161 9.82 -6.49 24.78
C PRO A 161 10.46 -7.43 23.75
N TYR A 162 10.11 -7.31 22.46
CA TYR A 162 10.66 -8.12 21.36
C TYR A 162 10.76 -7.30 20.08
N PHE A 163 11.68 -7.66 19.19
CA PHE A 163 11.84 -7.04 17.88
C PHE A 163 10.57 -7.10 17.03
N SER A 164 9.89 -8.25 17.03
CA SER A 164 8.67 -8.47 16.22
C SER A 164 7.57 -7.46 16.53
N ILE A 165 7.39 -7.11 17.81
CA ILE A 165 6.38 -6.12 18.25
C ILE A 165 6.79 -4.72 17.83
N ALA A 166 8.07 -4.36 17.96
CA ALA A 166 8.57 -3.07 17.47
C ALA A 166 8.40 -2.97 15.95
N PHE A 167 8.72 -4.03 15.22
CA PHE A 167 8.57 -4.11 13.78
C PHE A 167 7.12 -3.92 13.35
N GLU A 168 6.19 -4.69 13.92
CA GLU A 168 4.77 -4.60 13.60
C GLU A 168 4.18 -3.22 13.95
N SER A 169 4.58 -2.63 15.07
CA SER A 169 4.20 -1.27 15.47
C SER A 169 4.71 -0.20 14.51
N GLU A 170 6.01 -0.22 14.21
CA GLU A 170 6.65 0.87 13.47
C GLU A 170 6.46 0.76 11.95
N MET A 171 6.41 -0.48 11.43
CA MET A 171 6.23 -0.75 10.01
C MET A 171 4.76 -0.92 9.62
N GLU A 172 3.87 -1.28 10.55
CA GLU A 172 2.51 -1.77 10.27
C GLU A 172 2.54 -2.90 9.24
N MET A 173 3.40 -3.88 9.47
CA MET A 173 3.58 -5.07 8.63
C MET A 173 3.80 -6.26 9.55
N VAL A 174 3.19 -7.41 9.23
CA VAL A 174 3.38 -8.65 10.00
C VAL A 174 4.85 -9.07 10.00
N TRP A 175 5.41 -9.33 11.17
CA TRP A 175 6.80 -9.76 11.31
C TRP A 175 7.03 -11.17 10.74
N ASN A 176 8.19 -11.37 10.11
CA ASN A 176 8.64 -12.65 9.57
C ASN A 176 10.11 -12.62 9.15
N ASN A 177 10.65 -13.82 8.94
CA ASN A 177 12.01 -14.17 8.57
C ASN A 177 12.60 -13.54 7.30
N TYR A 178 11.87 -12.75 6.51
CA TYR A 178 12.22 -12.44 5.11
C TYR A 178 12.44 -10.96 4.85
N PHE A 179 13.34 -10.65 3.90
CA PHE A 179 13.44 -9.31 3.33
C PHE A 179 12.10 -8.89 2.73
N ARG A 180 11.63 -7.68 3.04
CA ARG A 180 10.35 -7.18 2.52
C ARG A 180 10.45 -5.80 1.90
N ALA A 181 9.78 -5.62 0.77
CA ALA A 181 9.47 -4.30 0.25
C ALA A 181 7.98 -4.27 -0.08
N GLU A 182 7.31 -3.20 0.31
CA GLU A 182 5.93 -2.92 -0.06
C GLU A 182 5.81 -1.48 -0.53
N ILE A 183 5.41 -1.29 -1.79
CA ILE A 183 5.11 0.01 -2.38
C ILE A 183 3.63 -0.01 -2.72
N ILE A 184 2.86 0.76 -1.96
CA ILE A 184 1.42 0.86 -2.12
C ILE A 184 1.14 2.10 -2.95
N ILE A 185 0.33 2.00 -4.00
CA ILE A 185 -0.01 3.09 -4.91
C ILE A 185 -1.53 3.29 -4.87
N PRO A 186 -2.06 4.13 -3.97
CA PRO A 186 -3.49 4.37 -3.83
C PRO A 186 -4.10 5.11 -5.01
N ASP A 187 -5.38 4.88 -5.29
CA ASP A 187 -6.20 5.66 -6.20
C ASP A 187 -7.20 6.49 -5.39
N TYR A 188 -6.89 7.77 -5.18
CA TYR A 188 -7.70 8.71 -4.42
C TYR A 188 -8.82 9.36 -5.24
N ARG A 189 -9.03 8.93 -6.49
CA ARG A 189 -10.08 9.52 -7.36
C ARG A 189 -11.47 9.28 -6.78
N ALA A 190 -11.81 8.03 -6.50
CA ALA A 190 -13.10 7.64 -5.94
C ALA A 190 -13.01 6.32 -5.16
N ARG A 191 -13.90 6.14 -4.17
CA ARG A 191 -14.06 4.88 -3.43
C ARG A 191 -15.52 4.61 -3.07
N ILE A 192 -15.86 3.34 -2.90
CA ILE A 192 -17.08 2.89 -2.25
C ILE A 192 -16.85 2.98 -0.74
N ARG A 193 -17.31 4.07 -0.11
CA ARG A 193 -17.15 4.25 1.34
C ARG A 193 -17.97 3.22 2.12
N ARG A 194 -19.17 2.90 1.63
CA ARG A 194 -20.09 2.00 2.34
C ARG A 194 -21.15 1.41 1.42
N LEU A 195 -21.51 0.16 1.67
CA LEU A 195 -22.75 -0.46 1.20
C LEU A 195 -23.74 -0.58 2.36
N LYS A 196 -24.96 -0.05 2.19
CA LYS A 196 -26.02 -0.11 3.19
C LYS A 196 -27.28 -0.73 2.60
N VAL A 197 -27.71 -1.86 3.17
CA VAL A 197 -29.01 -2.45 2.85
C VAL A 197 -30.10 -1.58 3.47
N LEU A 198 -30.97 -1.01 2.64
CA LEU A 198 -32.13 -0.21 3.08
C LEU A 198 -33.40 -1.06 3.21
N SER A 199 -33.52 -2.10 2.38
CA SER A 199 -34.55 -3.14 2.47
C SER A 199 -34.07 -4.39 1.73
N GLU A 200 -34.85 -5.47 1.78
CA GLU A 200 -34.59 -6.72 1.04
C GLU A 200 -34.33 -6.51 -0.47
N LYS A 201 -34.81 -5.41 -1.07
CA LYS A 201 -34.69 -5.13 -2.50
C LYS A 201 -34.00 -3.81 -2.82
N LYS A 202 -33.43 -3.14 -1.81
CA LYS A 202 -32.88 -1.79 -1.97
C LYS A 202 -31.58 -1.64 -1.21
N VAL A 203 -30.53 -1.23 -1.92
CA VAL A 203 -29.21 -0.91 -1.36
C VAL A 203 -28.87 0.54 -1.68
N ASN A 204 -28.20 1.19 -0.73
CA ASN A 204 -27.54 2.47 -0.94
C ASN A 204 -26.02 2.25 -0.95
N VAL A 205 -25.39 2.75 -2.00
CA VAL A 205 -23.95 2.79 -2.21
C VAL A 205 -23.50 4.21 -1.90
N GLU A 206 -22.74 4.39 -0.82
CA GLU A 206 -22.15 5.67 -0.46
C GLU A 206 -20.78 5.76 -1.14
N VAL A 207 -20.63 6.70 -2.09
CA VAL A 207 -19.40 6.91 -2.87
C VAL A 207 -18.75 8.22 -2.44
N ASP A 208 -17.46 8.18 -2.14
CA ASP A 208 -16.66 9.41 -2.00
C ASP A 208 -15.91 9.66 -3.32
N ALA A 209 -15.92 10.90 -3.81
CA ALA A 209 -15.16 11.34 -4.99
C ALA A 209 -14.37 12.60 -4.65
N PHE A 210 -13.08 12.63 -4.99
CA PHE A 210 -12.18 13.75 -4.66
C PHE A 210 -11.49 14.32 -5.91
N GLY A 211 -10.91 13.45 -6.73
CA GLY A 211 -10.09 13.84 -7.89
C GLY A 211 -10.77 13.68 -9.25
N ILE A 212 -12.05 13.32 -9.26
CA ILE A 212 -12.82 13.03 -10.47
C ILE A 212 -14.26 13.55 -10.29
N SER A 213 -14.86 14.09 -11.35
CA SER A 213 -16.26 14.51 -11.28
C SER A 213 -17.18 13.29 -11.14
N PRO A 214 -18.25 13.34 -10.32
CA PRO A 214 -19.24 12.27 -10.29
C PRO A 214 -19.83 11.93 -11.67
N ASP A 215 -19.90 12.92 -12.57
CA ASP A 215 -20.39 12.69 -13.94
C ASP A 215 -19.40 11.91 -14.83
N GLU A 216 -18.19 11.65 -14.35
CA GLU A 216 -17.15 10.87 -15.01
C GLU A 216 -16.99 9.46 -14.42
N ILE A 217 -17.83 9.11 -13.43
CA ILE A 217 -17.89 7.79 -12.81
C ILE A 217 -19.19 7.09 -13.24
N ALA A 218 -19.07 5.87 -13.73
CA ALA A 218 -20.19 4.95 -13.91
C ALA A 218 -20.23 3.94 -12.76
N GLY A 219 -21.38 3.84 -12.11
CA GLY A 219 -21.67 2.80 -11.13
C GLY A 219 -22.26 1.58 -11.81
N LYS A 220 -21.69 0.39 -11.58
CA LYS A 220 -22.25 -0.89 -12.04
C LYS A 220 -22.47 -1.84 -10.88
N TYR A 221 -23.46 -2.72 -11.02
CA TYR A 221 -23.67 -3.80 -10.06
C TYR A 221 -23.92 -5.14 -10.76
N CYS A 222 -23.62 -6.21 -10.03
CA CYS A 222 -24.02 -7.57 -10.33
C CYS A 222 -24.71 -8.15 -9.09
N CYS A 223 -25.91 -8.68 -9.23
CA CYS A 223 -26.65 -9.30 -8.14
C CYS A 223 -27.09 -10.72 -8.49
N GLY A 224 -27.05 -11.60 -7.49
CA GLY A 224 -27.45 -13.00 -7.62
C GLY A 224 -28.83 -13.25 -7.02
N VAL A 225 -29.74 -13.82 -7.83
CA VAL A 225 -31.01 -14.38 -7.37
C VAL A 225 -31.00 -15.87 -7.70
N GLY A 226 -30.73 -16.71 -6.69
CA GLY A 226 -30.55 -18.16 -6.89
C GLY A 226 -29.32 -18.48 -7.77
N LYS A 227 -29.55 -19.11 -8.94
CA LYS A 227 -28.51 -19.42 -9.95
C LYS A 227 -28.44 -18.39 -11.09
N THR A 228 -29.21 -17.31 -11.01
CA THR A 228 -29.27 -16.28 -12.05
C THR A 228 -28.57 -15.02 -11.58
N TYR A 229 -27.80 -14.41 -12.47
CA TYR A 229 -27.12 -13.14 -12.25
C TYR A 229 -27.81 -12.06 -13.07
N ARG A 230 -28.02 -10.89 -12.47
CA ARG A 230 -28.44 -9.68 -13.18
C ARG A 230 -27.36 -8.63 -13.04
N THR A 231 -27.14 -7.88 -14.09
CA THR A 231 -26.24 -6.73 -14.10
C THR A 231 -27.03 -5.48 -14.44
N GLY A 232 -26.54 -4.35 -13.96
CA GLY A 232 -27.14 -3.06 -14.25
C GLY A 232 -26.22 -1.92 -13.85
N ASP A 233 -26.67 -0.72 -14.18
CA ASP A 233 -26.00 0.52 -13.84
C ASP A 233 -26.79 1.23 -12.74
N PHE A 234 -26.11 2.01 -11.91
CA PHE A 234 -26.75 2.87 -10.92
C PHE A 234 -26.18 4.28 -10.99
N ASP A 235 -27.02 5.26 -10.69
CA ASP A 235 -26.57 6.65 -10.55
C ASP A 235 -25.83 6.80 -9.23
N ILE A 236 -24.53 7.09 -9.30
CA ILE A 236 -23.68 7.24 -8.12
C ILE A 236 -24.05 8.45 -7.26
N LYS A 237 -24.75 9.47 -7.82
CA LYS A 237 -25.19 10.65 -7.05
C LYS A 237 -26.32 10.28 -6.11
N SER A 238 -27.28 9.48 -6.58
CA SER A 238 -28.31 8.89 -5.72
C SER A 238 -27.74 7.74 -4.86
N GLY A 239 -26.81 6.97 -5.42
CA GLY A 239 -26.28 5.74 -4.83
C GLY A 239 -27.33 4.64 -4.68
N ILE A 240 -28.55 4.79 -5.21
CA ILE A 240 -29.65 3.86 -4.97
C ILE A 240 -29.67 2.77 -6.03
N ILE A 241 -29.65 1.52 -5.57
CA ILE A 241 -29.91 0.32 -6.37
C ILE A 241 -31.23 -0.27 -5.87
N GLU A 242 -32.25 -0.31 -6.75
CA GLU A 242 -33.53 -0.98 -6.50
C GLU A 242 -33.66 -2.19 -7.43
N LEU A 243 -34.03 -3.33 -6.86
CA LEU A 243 -34.19 -4.59 -7.58
C LEU A 243 -35.63 -5.09 -7.52
N ASP A 244 -36.03 -5.91 -8.49
CA ASP A 244 -37.34 -6.56 -8.48
C ASP A 244 -37.44 -7.71 -7.46
N ASP A 245 -36.29 -8.27 -7.06
CA ASP A 245 -36.15 -9.46 -6.24
C ASP A 245 -35.25 -9.20 -5.01
N GLU A 246 -35.32 -10.10 -4.02
CA GLU A 246 -34.51 -10.02 -2.80
C GLU A 246 -33.00 -10.12 -3.10
N ILE A 247 -32.21 -9.29 -2.42
CA ILE A 247 -30.75 -9.25 -2.49
C ILE A 247 -30.16 -10.39 -1.66
N LYS A 248 -29.61 -11.42 -2.31
CA LYS A 248 -28.84 -12.48 -1.64
C LYS A 248 -27.34 -12.26 -1.71
N TYR A 249 -26.87 -11.74 -2.85
CA TYR A 249 -25.49 -11.38 -3.11
C TYR A 249 -25.49 -10.18 -4.04
N MET A 250 -24.59 -9.23 -3.77
CA MET A 250 -24.39 -8.06 -4.61
C MET A 250 -22.89 -7.72 -4.66
N HIS A 251 -22.42 -7.41 -5.85
CA HIS A 251 -21.12 -6.85 -6.13
C HIS A 251 -21.32 -5.52 -6.84
N VAL A 252 -20.55 -4.51 -6.47
CA VAL A 252 -20.66 -3.15 -6.99
C VAL A 252 -19.29 -2.76 -7.54
N VAL A 253 -19.25 -2.01 -8.62
CA VAL A 253 -17.99 -1.52 -9.22
C VAL A 253 -18.15 -0.06 -9.61
N LEU A 254 -17.12 0.73 -9.35
CA LEU A 254 -16.97 2.09 -9.88
C LEU A 254 -15.99 2.06 -11.05
N ILE A 255 -16.40 2.62 -12.19
CA ILE A 255 -15.59 2.64 -13.42
C ILE A 255 -15.52 4.10 -13.91
N SER A 256 -14.35 4.55 -14.34
CA SER A 256 -14.20 5.85 -14.99
C SER A 256 -14.69 5.82 -16.45
N LYS A 257 -14.93 6.98 -17.06
CA LYS A 257 -15.24 7.07 -18.51
C LYS A 257 -14.14 6.52 -19.43
N GLU A 258 -12.91 6.42 -18.93
CA GLU A 258 -11.77 5.80 -19.63
C GLU A 258 -11.73 4.28 -19.43
N GLU A 259 -12.80 3.68 -18.90
CA GLU A 259 -12.97 2.25 -18.63
C GLU A 259 -12.02 1.68 -17.57
N GLU A 260 -11.44 2.54 -16.74
CA GLU A 260 -10.61 2.11 -15.60
C GLU A 260 -11.48 1.77 -14.39
N VAL A 261 -11.25 0.60 -13.79
CA VAL A 261 -11.85 0.25 -12.50
C VAL A 261 -11.24 1.14 -11.41
N LEU A 262 -12.10 1.90 -10.75
CA LEU A 262 -11.73 2.81 -9.66
C LEU A 262 -11.80 2.10 -8.31
N ASP A 263 -12.89 1.36 -8.05
CA ASP A 263 -13.09 0.59 -6.83
C ASP A 263 -14.14 -0.52 -7.03
N SER A 264 -14.19 -1.48 -6.10
CA SER A 264 -15.10 -2.62 -6.18
C SER A 264 -15.50 -3.19 -4.81
#